data_AF-A0A1V6GQK8-F1
#
_entry.id   AF-A0A1V6GQK8-F1
#
_cell.length_a   1.000
_cell.length_b   1.000
_cell.length_c   1.000
_cell.angle_alpha   90.00
_cell.angle_beta   90.00
_cell.angle_gamma   90.00
#
_symmetry.space_group_name_H-M   'P 1'
#
loop_
_entity.id
_entity.type
_entity.pdbx_description
1 polymer ?
#
loop_
_entity_poly.entity_id
_entity_poly.type
_entity_poly.pdbx_seq_one_letter_code
_entity_poly.pdbx_strand_id
1 'polypeptide(L)'
;MFLSICSSLPKIQEPKDWAKSRRDCIASRWKEHPDIGFFHDLFYKVQDSDFLSGRANTFKAGFDWIFKPANLQKILEGNYDNRNANEQRFAGLKAFWEEAQAEEAIKNGVK
;
A
#
# COMPACT_ATOMS: atom_id res chain seq x y z
N MET A 1 14.48 -3.22 -9.93
CA MET A 1 13.06 -3.40 -9.58
C MET A 1 12.32 -2.06 -9.51
N PHE A 2 12.48 -1.24 -8.46
CA PHE A 2 11.77 0.06 -8.32
C PHE A 2 11.82 0.94 -9.59
N LEU A 3 13.02 1.25 -10.10
CA LEU A 3 13.20 2.10 -11.28
C LEU A 3 12.59 1.53 -12.58
N SER A 4 12.37 0.20 -12.63
CA SER A 4 11.79 -0.47 -13.80
C SER A 4 10.26 -0.52 -13.71
N ILE A 5 9.72 -0.84 -12.52
CA ILE A 5 8.27 -0.96 -12.30
C ILE A 5 7.63 0.41 -12.18
N CYS A 6 8.18 1.26 -11.30
CA CYS A 6 7.66 2.60 -11.03
C CYS A 6 8.34 3.65 -11.92
N SER A 7 8.36 3.43 -13.24
CA SER A 7 9.07 4.27 -14.21
C SER A 7 8.57 5.73 -14.28
N SER A 8 7.32 5.96 -13.83
CA SER A 8 6.67 7.27 -13.75
C SER A 8 7.09 8.13 -12.54
N LEU A 9 7.75 7.50 -11.56
CA LEU A 9 8.20 8.13 -10.31
C LEU A 9 9.61 8.72 -10.43
N PRO A 10 9.98 9.66 -9.55
CA PRO A 10 11.32 10.24 -9.55
C PRO A 10 12.42 9.16 -9.44
N LYS A 11 13.47 9.30 -10.25
CA LYS A 11 14.65 8.46 -10.16
C LYS A 11 15.34 8.66 -8.81
N ILE A 12 15.86 7.58 -8.25
CA ILE A 12 16.68 7.61 -7.04
C ILE A 12 18.16 7.60 -7.40
N GLN A 13 18.97 8.23 -6.54
CA GLN A 13 20.43 8.16 -6.62
C GLN A 13 20.93 6.73 -6.40
N GLU A 14 22.19 6.48 -6.70
CA GLU A 14 22.83 5.20 -6.42
C GLU A 14 22.91 4.93 -4.90
N PRO A 15 22.85 3.66 -4.46
CA PRO A 15 22.88 3.32 -3.03
C PRO A 15 24.07 3.89 -2.23
N LYS A 16 25.21 4.11 -2.90
CA LYS A 16 26.42 4.70 -2.31
C LYS A 16 26.18 6.14 -1.82
N ASP A 17 25.29 6.87 -2.47
CA ASP A 17 25.00 8.28 -2.21
C ASP A 17 23.79 8.46 -1.26
N TRP A 18 23.16 7.37 -0.81
CA TRP A 18 22.00 7.48 0.06
C TRP A 18 22.35 8.05 1.44
N ALA A 19 21.42 8.77 2.04
CA ALA A 19 21.52 9.11 3.46
C ALA A 19 21.46 7.84 4.32
N LYS A 20 22.12 7.87 5.50
CA LYS A 20 22.08 6.74 6.45
C LYS A 20 20.65 6.38 6.85
N SER A 21 19.80 7.37 7.09
CA SER A 21 18.38 7.19 7.44
C SER A 21 17.61 6.41 6.39
N ARG A 22 17.83 6.67 5.10
CA ARG A 22 17.21 5.92 3.99
C ARG A 22 17.65 4.45 4.02
N ARG A 23 18.97 4.19 4.17
CA ARG A 23 19.50 2.82 4.26
C ARG A 23 18.92 2.07 5.45
N ASP A 24 18.88 2.69 6.63
CA ASP A 24 18.34 2.07 7.84
C ASP A 24 16.85 1.73 7.66
N CYS A 25 16.06 2.64 7.07
CA CYS A 25 14.65 2.43 6.80
C CYS A 25 14.40 1.21 5.89
N ILE A 26 15.14 1.12 4.79
CA ILE A 26 15.03 -0.01 3.84
C ILE A 26 15.49 -1.31 4.50
N ALA A 27 16.59 -1.28 5.25
CA ALA A 27 17.09 -2.44 5.97
C ALA A 27 16.06 -2.96 6.99
N SER A 28 15.35 -2.07 7.68
CA SER A 28 14.23 -2.46 8.56
C SER A 28 13.10 -3.12 7.78
N ARG A 29 12.66 -2.55 6.63
CA ARG A 29 11.63 -3.18 5.79
C ARG A 29 12.06 -4.54 5.26
N TRP A 30 13.34 -4.71 4.92
CA TRP A 30 13.88 -6.00 4.48
C TRP A 30 13.90 -7.04 5.61
N LYS A 31 14.16 -6.62 6.85
CA LYS A 31 14.08 -7.52 8.02
C LYS A 31 12.64 -7.94 8.33
N GLU A 32 11.70 -7.03 8.18
CA GLU A 32 10.26 -7.29 8.37
C GLU A 32 9.69 -8.19 7.26
N HIS A 33 10.15 -7.98 6.02
CA HIS A 33 9.71 -8.71 4.84
C HIS A 33 10.93 -9.22 4.05
N PRO A 34 11.57 -10.32 4.49
CA PRO A 34 12.81 -10.83 3.89
C PRO A 34 12.57 -11.64 2.61
N ASP A 35 11.63 -11.18 1.78
CA ASP A 35 11.27 -11.78 0.50
C ASP A 35 11.32 -10.71 -0.60
N ILE A 36 11.99 -11.03 -1.71
CA ILE A 36 12.05 -10.13 -2.87
C ILE A 36 10.69 -10.01 -3.56
N GLY A 37 9.86 -11.07 -3.53
CA GLY A 37 8.51 -11.10 -4.09
C GLY A 37 7.62 -10.03 -3.45
N PHE A 38 7.67 -9.90 -2.14
CA PHE A 38 6.98 -8.82 -1.41
C PHE A 38 7.26 -7.43 -1.99
N PHE A 39 8.52 -7.09 -2.25
CA PHE A 39 8.86 -5.77 -2.78
C PHE A 39 8.45 -5.61 -4.24
N HIS A 40 8.38 -6.70 -5.01
CA HIS A 40 7.86 -6.69 -6.37
C HIS A 40 6.36 -6.34 -6.37
N ASP A 41 5.59 -7.02 -5.52
CA ASP A 41 4.16 -6.79 -5.35
C ASP A 41 3.86 -5.39 -4.79
N LEU A 42 4.68 -4.93 -3.84
CA LEU A 42 4.61 -3.56 -3.32
C LEU A 42 4.75 -2.53 -4.44
N PHE A 43 5.75 -2.69 -5.32
CA PHE A 43 5.96 -1.73 -6.41
C PHE A 43 4.89 -1.81 -7.49
N TYR A 44 4.31 -2.98 -7.76
CA TYR A 44 3.13 -3.07 -8.62
C TYR A 44 1.92 -2.38 -8.01
N LYS A 45 1.63 -2.58 -6.72
CA LYS A 45 0.57 -1.83 -6.02
C LYS A 45 0.74 -0.31 -6.15
N VAL A 46 1.97 0.18 -5.99
CA VAL A 46 2.28 1.61 -6.18
C VAL A 46 2.07 2.05 -7.63
N GLN A 47 2.52 1.25 -8.60
CA GLN A 47 2.41 1.56 -10.03
C GLN A 47 0.97 1.50 -10.54
N ASP A 48 0.15 0.58 -10.02
CA ASP A 48 -1.25 0.39 -10.40
C ASP A 48 -2.15 1.49 -9.84
N SER A 49 -1.83 2.03 -8.66
CA SER A 49 -2.51 3.19 -8.10
C SER A 49 -2.29 4.46 -8.94
N ASP A 50 -3.36 5.05 -9.45
CA ASP A 50 -3.30 6.30 -10.21
C ASP A 50 -2.89 7.48 -9.31
N PHE A 51 -3.26 7.43 -8.03
CA PHE A 51 -2.86 8.44 -7.05
C PHE A 51 -1.36 8.34 -6.73
N LEU A 52 -0.84 7.15 -6.38
CA LEU A 52 0.55 7.02 -5.95
C LEU A 52 1.54 7.22 -7.10
N SER A 53 1.16 6.82 -8.32
CA SER A 53 1.95 7.03 -9.54
C SER A 53 1.87 8.45 -10.12
N GLY A 54 0.97 9.30 -9.60
CA GLY A 54 0.75 10.66 -10.06
C GLY A 54 0.06 10.76 -11.42
N ARG A 55 -0.76 9.78 -11.77
CA ARG A 55 -1.67 9.84 -12.93
C ARG A 55 -2.98 10.55 -12.59
N ALA A 56 -3.43 10.47 -11.34
CA ALA A 56 -4.65 11.13 -10.88
C ALA A 56 -4.45 12.62 -10.60
N ASN A 57 -3.27 13.03 -10.11
CA ASN A 57 -2.97 14.42 -9.74
C ASN A 57 -1.45 14.69 -9.71
N THR A 58 -1.04 15.83 -9.13
CA THR A 58 0.36 16.27 -9.04
C THR A 58 1.21 15.52 -8.00
N PHE A 59 0.59 14.77 -7.08
CA PHE A 59 1.30 14.01 -6.05
C PHE A 59 1.97 12.78 -6.67
N LYS A 60 3.18 12.46 -6.19
CA LYS A 60 3.90 11.23 -6.54
C LYS A 60 4.50 10.62 -5.28
N ALA A 61 4.23 9.34 -5.05
CA ALA A 61 4.74 8.60 -3.91
C ALA A 61 6.23 8.29 -4.12
N GLY A 62 7.12 9.24 -3.79
CA GLY A 62 8.56 9.04 -3.91
C GLY A 62 9.06 7.84 -3.08
N PHE A 63 10.24 7.33 -3.43
CA PHE A 63 10.81 6.12 -2.84
C PHE A 63 10.81 6.12 -1.30
N ASP A 64 11.27 7.19 -0.64
CA ASP A 64 11.24 7.28 0.83
C ASP A 64 9.83 7.28 1.40
N TRP A 65 8.88 7.88 0.68
CA TRP A 65 7.50 7.95 1.14
C TRP A 65 6.89 6.56 1.19
N ILE A 66 7.15 5.71 0.20
CA ILE A 66 6.69 4.31 0.13
C ILE A 66 7.21 3.50 1.32
N PHE A 67 8.50 3.65 1.66
CA PHE A 67 9.15 2.83 2.69
C PHE A 67 8.88 3.28 4.14
N LYS A 68 8.22 4.43 4.35
CA LYS A 68 7.79 4.86 5.69
C LYS A 68 6.77 3.84 6.22
N PRO A 69 6.92 3.35 7.47
CA PRO A 69 6.05 2.29 8.02
C PRO A 69 4.56 2.59 7.86
N ALA A 70 4.14 3.81 8.21
CA ALA A 70 2.74 4.22 8.15
C ALA A 70 2.17 4.24 6.72
N ASN A 71 3.00 4.50 5.71
CA ASN A 71 2.56 4.55 4.33
C ASN A 71 2.61 3.16 3.69
N LEU A 72 3.65 2.38 4.00
CA LEU A 72 3.74 0.98 3.58
C LEU A 72 2.50 0.21 4.02
N GLN A 73 2.12 0.31 5.29
CA GLN A 73 0.91 -0.33 5.81
C GLN A 73 -0.33 0.04 5.00
N LYS A 74 -0.53 1.33 4.72
CA LYS A 74 -1.67 1.81 3.92
C LYS A 74 -1.66 1.28 2.49
N ILE A 75 -0.48 1.14 1.87
CA ILE A 75 -0.35 0.56 0.53
C ILE A 75 -0.73 -0.92 0.56
N LEU A 76 -0.24 -1.67 1.55
CA LEU A 76 -0.55 -3.09 1.69
C LEU A 76 -2.04 -3.34 1.95
N GLU A 77 -2.70 -2.44 2.69
CA GLU A 77 -4.14 -2.47 2.97
C GLU A 77 -5.02 -2.00 1.81
N GLY A 78 -4.44 -1.59 0.67
CA GLY A 78 -5.20 -1.15 -0.50
C GLY A 78 -5.91 0.18 -0.32
N ASN A 79 -5.42 1.05 0.56
CA ASN A 79 -5.99 2.40 0.75
C ASN A 79 -5.83 3.29 -0.48
N TYR A 80 -4.93 2.92 -1.39
CA TYR A 80 -4.63 3.65 -2.61
C TYR A 80 -4.95 2.86 -3.88
N ASP A 81 -5.55 1.68 -3.75
CA ASP A 81 -6.00 0.92 -4.91
C ASP A 81 -7.08 1.73 -5.64
N ASN A 82 -7.08 1.68 -6.97
CA ASN A 82 -8.09 2.37 -7.75
C ASN A 82 -9.43 1.69 -7.51
N ARG A 83 -10.38 2.39 -6.88
CA ARG A 83 -11.71 1.89 -6.57
C ARG A 83 -12.71 2.44 -7.58
N ASN A 84 -13.60 1.58 -8.07
CA ASN A 84 -14.75 2.07 -8.81
C ASN A 84 -15.70 2.76 -7.85
N ALA A 85 -16.16 3.97 -8.21
CA ALA A 85 -17.07 4.75 -7.36
C ALA A 85 -18.39 3.99 -7.01
N ASN A 86 -18.72 2.95 -7.78
CA ASN A 86 -19.93 2.14 -7.63
C ASN A 86 -19.75 0.92 -6.69
N GLU A 87 -18.57 0.68 -6.11
CA GLU A 87 -18.27 -0.51 -5.29
C GLU A 87 -18.52 -0.32 -3.77
N GLN A 88 -19.25 0.72 -3.36
CA GLN A 88 -19.61 0.89 -1.95
C GLN A 88 -20.60 -0.20 -1.51
N ARG A 89 -20.07 -1.32 -0.99
CA ARG A 89 -20.86 -2.44 -0.47
C ARG A 89 -21.78 -2.02 0.68
N PHE A 90 -21.36 -1.04 1.49
CA PHE A 90 -22.09 -0.59 2.65
C PHE A 90 -22.35 0.92 2.59
N ALA A 91 -23.58 1.33 2.90
CA ALA A 91 -23.98 2.74 2.96
C ALA A 91 -23.35 3.52 4.15
N GLY A 92 -22.47 2.89 4.93
CA GLY A 92 -21.78 3.50 6.06
C GLY A 92 -21.38 2.48 7.13
N LEU A 93 -20.66 2.96 8.15
CA LEU A 93 -20.13 2.12 9.24
C LEU A 93 -21.22 1.38 10.00
N LYS A 94 -22.41 1.98 10.16
CA LYS A 94 -23.54 1.37 10.85
C LYS A 94 -24.02 0.10 10.13
N ALA A 95 -24.22 0.19 8.81
CA ALA A 95 -24.65 -0.95 7.99
C ALA A 95 -23.62 -2.08 8.01
N PHE A 96 -22.33 -1.75 7.96
CA PHE A 96 -21.26 -2.74 8.11
C PHE A 96 -21.29 -3.44 9.47
N TRP A 97 -21.44 -2.68 10.56
CA TRP A 97 -21.47 -3.23 11.92
C TRP A 97 -22.69 -4.11 12.18
N GLU A 98 -23.86 -3.72 11.66
CA GLU A 98 -25.08 -4.51 11.77
C GLU A 98 -24.96 -5.84 11.02
N GLU A 99 -24.37 -5.85 9.82
CA GLU A 99 -24.11 -7.09 9.06
C GLU A 99 -23.11 -8.00 9.79
N ALA A 100 -22.00 -7.46 10.30
CA ALA A 100 -21.00 -8.24 11.04
C ALA A 100 -21.59 -8.89 12.31
N GLN A 101 -22.43 -8.16 13.06
CA GLN A 101 -23.11 -8.70 14.23
C GLN A 101 -24.10 -9.80 13.86
N ALA A 102 -24.82 -9.65 12.74
CA ALA A 102 -25.74 -10.67 12.26
C ALA A 102 -25.00 -11.95 11.84
N GLU A 103 -23.86 -11.84 11.14
CA GLU A 103 -23.02 -12.98 10.77
C GLU A 103 -22.46 -13.72 12.00
N GLU A 104 -21.99 -12.99 13.01
CA GLU A 104 -21.53 -13.59 14.28
C GLU A 104 -22.66 -14.28 15.05
N ALA A 105 -23.86 -13.68 15.10
CA ALA A 105 -25.02 -14.26 15.76
C ALA A 105 -25.47 -15.56 15.08
N ILE A 106 -25.47 -15.60 13.75
CA ILE A 106 -25.76 -16.81 12.95
C ILE A 106 -24.73 -17.89 13.27
N LYS A 107 -23.43 -17.55 13.25
CA LYS A 107 -22.35 -18.50 13.53
C LYS A 107 -22.41 -19.10 14.94
N ASN A 108 -22.85 -18.30 15.91
CA ASN A 108 -23.00 -18.75 17.30
C ASN A 108 -24.31 -19.52 17.56
N GLY A 109 -25.36 -19.29 16.77
CA GLY A 109 -26.63 -20.00 16.85
C GLY A 109 -26.69 -21.33 16.08
N VAL A 110 -25.68 -21.61 15.25
CA VAL A 110 -25.51 -22.89 14.52
C VAL A 110 -24.62 -23.89 15.29
N LYS A 111 -24.19 -23.54 16.51
CA LYS A 111 -23.48 -24.45 17.44
C LYS A 111 -24.43 -25.26 18.32
#